data_AF-A0A1M6RED4-F1
#
_entry.id   AF-A0A1M6RED4-F1
#
_cell.length_a   1.000
_cell.length_b   1.000
_cell.length_c   1.000
_cell.angle_alpha   90.00
_cell.angle_beta   90.00
_cell.angle_gamma   90.00
#
_symmetry.space_group_name_H-M   'P 1'
#
loop_
_entity.id
_entity.type
_entity.pdbx_description
1 polymer ?
#
loop_
_entity_poly.entity_id
_entity_poly.type
_entity_poly.pdbx_seq_one_letter_code
_entity_poly.pdbx_strand_id
1 'polypeptide(L)'
;MTNTAATVLPMPFTETDLADITETAEMANGFYRVVTSARLTRSGALLLVSTDAAKGRVVPLLEAAGYTAREVAPGRIAVTGAVDRLTLLRAERDRLNAEINRLSGDQTVG
;
A
#
# COMPACT_ATOMS: atom_id res chain seq x y z
N MET A 1 37.60 0.91 -6.26
CA MET A 1 36.70 0.22 -5.31
C MET A 1 35.32 0.22 -5.93
N THR A 2 34.91 -0.92 -6.51
CA THR A 2 33.62 -1.07 -7.18
C THR A 2 32.56 -1.35 -6.11
N ASN A 3 31.71 -0.37 -5.84
CA ASN A 3 30.61 -0.50 -4.90
C ASN A 3 29.52 -1.35 -5.58
N THR A 4 29.49 -2.65 -5.30
CA THR A 4 28.42 -3.54 -5.78
C THR A 4 27.13 -3.07 -5.12
N ALA A 5 26.28 -2.37 -5.89
CA ALA A 5 24.91 -2.11 -5.48
C ALA A 5 24.25 -3.47 -5.25
N ALA A 6 24.07 -3.85 -3.98
CA ALA A 6 23.35 -5.05 -3.62
C ALA A 6 21.94 -4.92 -4.21
N THR A 7 21.60 -5.80 -5.14
CA THR A 7 20.25 -5.91 -5.69
C THR A 7 19.32 -6.24 -4.53
N VAL A 8 18.60 -5.25 -4.00
CA VAL A 8 17.55 -5.47 -3.01
C VAL A 8 16.45 -6.24 -3.73
N LEU A 9 16.43 -7.56 -3.55
CA LEU A 9 15.33 -8.37 -4.02
C LEU A 9 14.09 -7.94 -3.23
N PRO A 10 12.95 -7.69 -3.90
CA PRO A 10 11.71 -7.37 -3.20
C PRO A 10 11.40 -8.51 -2.22
N MET A 11 11.13 -8.16 -0.96
CA MET A 11 10.76 -9.15 0.04
C MET A 11 9.50 -9.90 -0.42
N PRO A 12 9.45 -11.24 -0.23
CA PRO A 12 8.27 -12.00 -0.57
C PRO A 12 7.09 -11.52 0.30
N PHE A 13 5.89 -11.50 -0.28
CA PHE A 13 4.67 -11.27 0.50
C PHE A 13 4.50 -12.42 1.50
N THR A 14 4.13 -12.04 2.71
CA THR A 14 3.87 -12.92 3.84
C THR A 14 2.37 -12.99 4.12
N GLU A 15 1.96 -13.93 4.97
CA GLU A 15 0.58 -14.01 5.45
C GLU A 15 0.16 -12.75 6.24
N THR A 16 1.12 -12.06 6.87
CA THR A 16 0.88 -10.76 7.52
C THR A 16 0.49 -9.71 6.49
N ASP A 17 1.17 -9.65 5.34
CA ASP A 17 0.80 -8.73 4.26
C ASP A 17 -0.60 -9.07 3.73
N LEU A 18 -0.93 -10.37 3.58
CA LEU A 18 -2.25 -10.79 3.13
C LEU A 18 -3.36 -10.35 4.11
N ALA A 19 -3.11 -10.43 5.41
CA ALA A 19 -4.04 -9.98 6.44
C ALA A 19 -4.25 -8.46 6.37
N ASP A 20 -3.18 -7.67 6.32
CA ASP A 20 -3.24 -6.20 6.22
C ASP A 20 -3.98 -5.75 4.94
N ILE A 21 -3.70 -6.39 3.81
CA ILE A 21 -4.36 -6.12 2.52
C ILE A 21 -5.85 -6.44 2.60
N THR A 22 -6.20 -7.55 3.23
CA THR A 22 -7.59 -7.97 3.39
C THR A 22 -8.34 -6.99 4.29
N GLU A 23 -7.77 -6.63 5.43
CA GLU A 23 -8.36 -5.66 6.36
C GLU A 23 -8.56 -4.29 5.71
N THR A 24 -7.54 -3.79 5.00
CA THR A 24 -7.62 -2.53 4.25
C THR A 24 -8.74 -2.57 3.21
N ALA A 25 -8.89 -3.67 2.48
CA ALA A 25 -9.95 -3.83 1.49
C ALA A 25 -11.34 -3.92 2.13
N GLU A 26 -11.47 -4.54 3.30
CA GLU A 26 -12.74 -4.61 4.06
C GLU A 26 -13.21 -3.21 4.51
N MET A 27 -12.31 -2.25 4.74
CA MET A 27 -12.69 -0.86 5.03
C MET A 27 -13.50 -0.18 3.91
N ALA A 28 -13.53 -0.75 2.70
CA ALA A 28 -14.38 -0.27 1.61
C ALA A 28 -15.89 -0.38 1.94
N ASN A 29 -16.27 -1.16 2.97
CA ASN A 29 -17.65 -1.22 3.45
C ASN A 29 -17.73 -1.53 4.96
N GLY A 30 -18.43 -0.69 5.71
CA GLY A 30 -18.61 -0.88 7.16
C GLY A 30 -19.75 -1.81 7.59
N PHE A 31 -20.55 -2.34 6.66
CA PHE A 31 -21.78 -3.09 6.97
C PHE A 31 -21.72 -4.57 6.58
N TYR A 32 -20.93 -4.92 5.57
CA TYR A 32 -20.84 -6.28 5.07
C TYR A 32 -19.46 -6.60 4.52
N ARG A 33 -19.14 -7.89 4.51
CA ARG A 33 -17.88 -8.42 4.00
C ARG A 33 -17.69 -8.08 2.52
N VAL A 34 -16.55 -7.50 2.20
CA VAL A 34 -16.11 -7.07 0.88
C VAL A 34 -15.30 -8.17 0.19
N VAL A 35 -14.33 -8.76 0.90
CA VAL A 35 -13.37 -9.73 0.36
C VAL A 35 -13.88 -11.13 0.59
N THR A 36 -14.39 -11.78 -0.46
CA THR A 36 -14.88 -13.16 -0.39
C THR A 36 -13.76 -14.20 -0.42
N SER A 37 -12.63 -13.87 -1.05
CA SER A 37 -11.44 -14.71 -1.08
C SER A 37 -10.20 -13.84 -1.19
N ALA A 38 -9.12 -14.26 -0.52
CA ALA A 38 -7.82 -13.64 -0.61
C ALA A 38 -6.78 -14.76 -0.71
N ARG A 39 -5.75 -14.59 -1.54
CA ARG A 39 -4.67 -15.57 -1.66
C ARG A 39 -3.36 -14.91 -2.03
N LEU A 40 -2.27 -15.39 -1.42
CA LEU A 40 -0.92 -15.05 -1.85
C LEU A 40 -0.61 -15.63 -3.23
N THR A 41 0.17 -14.86 -3.98
CA THR A 41 0.79 -15.23 -5.25
C THR A 41 2.31 -15.09 -5.11
N ARG A 42 3.06 -15.51 -6.12
CA ARG A 42 4.53 -15.43 -6.09
C ARG A 42 5.07 -14.00 -5.90
N SER A 43 4.28 -12.99 -6.26
CA SER A 43 4.71 -11.58 -6.33
C SER A 43 3.74 -10.61 -5.66
N GLY A 44 2.80 -11.09 -4.84
CA GLY A 44 1.70 -10.27 -4.33
C GLY A 44 0.55 -11.05 -3.73
N ALA A 45 -0.63 -10.44 -3.71
CA ALA A 45 -1.88 -11.06 -3.34
C ALA A 45 -2.95 -10.88 -4.43
N LEU A 46 -3.91 -11.79 -4.47
CA LEU A 46 -5.10 -11.69 -5.31
C LEU A 46 -6.33 -11.69 -4.40
N LEU A 47 -7.18 -10.67 -4.55
CA LEU A 47 -8.44 -10.55 -3.84
C LEU A 47 -9.61 -10.81 -4.78
N LEU A 48 -10.65 -11.46 -4.25
CA LEU A 48 -11.97 -11.57 -4.85
C LEU A 48 -12.97 -10.75 -4.03
N VAL A 49 -13.60 -9.78 -4.66
CA VAL A 49 -14.52 -8.81 -4.07
C VAL A 49 -15.92 -9.00 -4.65
N SER A 50 -16.90 -9.24 -3.79
CA SER A 50 -18.26 -9.63 -4.20
C SER A 50 -19.18 -8.47 -4.60
N THR A 51 -18.94 -7.26 -4.11
CA THR A 51 -19.94 -6.20 -4.16
C THR A 51 -19.54 -5.06 -5.09
N ASP A 52 -20.39 -4.78 -6.09
CA ASP A 52 -20.16 -3.69 -7.06
C ASP A 52 -19.98 -2.32 -6.38
N ALA A 53 -20.68 -2.09 -5.26
CA ALA A 53 -20.57 -0.87 -4.46
C ALA A 53 -19.21 -0.69 -3.77
N ALA A 54 -18.46 -1.79 -3.52
CA ALA A 54 -17.14 -1.74 -2.91
C ALA A 54 -16.00 -1.80 -3.93
N LYS A 55 -16.21 -2.38 -5.12
CA LYS A 55 -15.17 -2.55 -6.16
C LYS A 55 -14.43 -1.24 -6.47
N GLY A 56 -15.16 -0.13 -6.65
CA GLY A 56 -14.58 1.18 -6.93
C GLY A 56 -13.86 1.84 -5.75
N ARG A 57 -13.99 1.32 -4.52
CA ARG A 57 -13.40 1.87 -3.30
C ARG A 57 -12.20 1.08 -2.79
N VAL A 58 -12.13 -0.22 -3.09
CA VAL A 58 -11.04 -1.08 -2.62
C VAL A 58 -9.69 -0.67 -3.20
N VAL A 59 -9.61 -0.41 -4.51
CA VAL A 59 -8.33 -0.02 -5.15
C VAL A 59 -7.76 1.28 -4.54
N PRO A 60 -8.52 2.39 -4.44
CA PRO A 60 -8.03 3.61 -3.80
C PRO A 60 -7.57 3.43 -2.34
N LEU A 61 -8.26 2.58 -1.57
CA LEU A 61 -7.88 2.31 -0.18
C LEU A 61 -6.55 1.56 -0.08
N LEU A 62 -6.35 0.54 -0.93
CA LEU A 62 -5.10 -0.20 -1.01
C LEU A 62 -3.94 0.70 -1.47
N GLU A 63 -4.18 1.57 -2.44
CA GLU A 63 -3.19 2.55 -2.90
C GLU A 63 -2.83 3.56 -1.80
N ALA A 64 -3.82 4.05 -1.05
CA ALA A 64 -3.59 4.95 0.09
C ALA A 64 -2.80 4.26 1.23
N ALA A 65 -2.98 2.95 1.41
CA ALA A 65 -2.19 2.14 2.35
C ALA A 65 -0.76 1.83 1.85
N GLY A 66 -0.43 2.22 0.62
CA GLY A 66 0.90 2.07 0.05
C GLY A 66 1.11 0.82 -0.80
N TYR A 67 0.04 0.11 -1.16
CA TYR A 67 0.08 -1.03 -2.07
C TYR A 67 -0.13 -0.59 -3.52
N THR A 68 0.41 -1.33 -4.48
CA THR A 68 0.00 -1.18 -5.89
C THR A 68 -1.15 -2.13 -6.15
N ALA A 69 -2.37 -1.60 -6.36
CA ALA A 69 -3.56 -2.41 -6.61
C ALA A 69 -4.13 -2.16 -8.01
N ARG A 70 -4.62 -3.21 -8.67
CA ARG A 70 -5.30 -3.09 -9.96
C ARG A 70 -6.39 -4.15 -10.10
N GLU A 71 -7.55 -3.76 -10.62
CA GLU A 71 -8.56 -4.72 -11.04
C GLU A 71 -8.12 -5.42 -12.34
N VAL A 72 -8.00 -6.75 -12.29
CA VAL A 72 -7.54 -7.59 -13.42
C VAL A 72 -8.69 -8.33 -14.12
N ALA A 73 -9.81 -8.49 -13.43
CA ALA A 73 -11.09 -8.96 -13.96
C ALA A 73 -12.20 -8.47 -13.01
N PRO A 74 -13.49 -8.50 -13.41
CA PRO A 74 -14.57 -8.03 -12.55
C PRO A 74 -14.54 -8.65 -11.15
N GLY A 75 -14.37 -7.81 -10.13
CA GLY A 75 -14.26 -8.23 -8.73
C GLY A 75 -12.96 -8.94 -8.38
N ARG A 76 -11.95 -8.96 -9.24
CA ARG A 76 -10.63 -9.56 -8.97
C ARG A 76 -9.56 -8.48 -8.96
N ILE A 77 -8.94 -8.28 -7.81
CA ILE A 77 -7.95 -7.22 -7.60
C ILE A 77 -6.60 -7.87 -7.36
N ALA A 78 -5.66 -7.61 -8.24
CA ALA A 78 -4.26 -7.96 -8.03
C ALA A 78 -3.60 -6.86 -7.20
N VAL A 79 -2.96 -7.26 -6.11
CA VAL A 79 -2.20 -6.40 -5.22
C VAL A 79 -0.75 -6.79 -5.32
N THR A 80 0.08 -5.85 -5.71
CA THR A 80 1.50 -6.02 -6.01
C THR A 80 2.32 -4.98 -5.27
N GLY A 81 3.59 -5.28 -5.07
CA GLY A 81 4.48 -4.48 -4.25
C GLY A 81 4.26 -4.79 -2.77
N ALA A 82 5.22 -5.49 -2.16
CA ALA A 82 5.40 -5.32 -0.72
C ALA A 82 5.61 -3.82 -0.59
N VAL A 83 4.86 -3.17 0.30
CA VAL A 83 5.02 -1.76 0.57
C VAL A 83 6.52 -1.52 0.58
N ASP A 84 7.07 -0.69 -0.33
CA ASP A 84 8.42 -0.21 -0.13
C ASP A 84 8.28 0.79 1.02
N ARG A 85 8.07 0.21 2.20
CA ARG A 85 7.75 0.87 3.45
C ARG A 85 8.89 1.81 3.75
N LEU A 86 10.11 1.45 3.34
CA LEU A 86 11.27 2.29 3.37
C LEU A 86 11.13 3.50 2.44
N THR A 87 10.69 3.34 1.19
CA THR A 87 10.43 4.48 0.28
C THR A 87 9.27 5.37 0.75
N LEU A 88 8.16 4.81 1.25
CA LEU A 88 7.08 5.62 1.82
C LEU A 88 7.49 6.36 3.09
N LEU A 89 8.19 5.68 4.01
CA LEU A 89 8.73 6.31 5.22
C LEU A 89 9.79 7.36 4.88
N ARG A 90 10.59 7.15 3.83
CA ARG A 90 11.54 8.15 3.33
C ARG A 90 10.81 9.37 2.77
N ALA A 91 9.77 9.17 1.96
CA ALA A 91 8.97 10.26 1.43
C ALA A 91 8.27 11.06 2.55
N GLU A 92 7.69 10.40 3.56
CA GLU A 92 7.06 11.09 4.69
C GLU A 92 8.09 11.81 5.57
N ARG A 93 9.25 11.19 5.82
CA ARG A 93 10.36 11.86 6.50
C ARG A 93 10.79 13.12 5.76
N ASP A 94 10.94 13.05 4.44
CA ASP A 94 11.37 14.18 3.63
C ASP A 94 10.31 15.31 3.64
N ARG A 95 9.02 14.95 3.62
CA ARG A 95 7.89 15.87 3.80
C ARG A 95 7.93 16.57 5.16
N LEU A 96 8.09 15.82 6.24
CA LEU A 96 8.18 16.34 7.61
C LEU A 96 9.40 17.24 7.80
N ASN A 97 10.55 16.87 7.24
CA ASN A 97 11.75 17.72 7.28
C ASN A 97 11.55 19.04 6.53
N ALA A 98 10.85 19.02 5.39
CA ALA A 98 10.51 20.24 4.67
C ALA A 98 9.57 21.15 5.49
N GLU A 99 8.63 20.56 6.24
CA GLU A 99 7.74 21.28 7.14
C GLU A 99 8.48 21.92 8.31
N ILE A 100 9.36 21.16 8.98
CA ILE A 100 10.23 21.66 10.05
C ILE A 100 11.08 22.83 9.56
N ASN A 101 11.73 22.68 8.40
CA ASN A 101 12.55 23.74 7.83
C ASN A 101 11.74 25.00 7.52
N ARG A 102 10.50 24.86 7.05
CA ARG A 102 9.60 26.00 6.84
C ARG A 102 9.29 26.70 8.16
N LEU A 103 8.85 25.95 9.17
CA LEU A 103 8.47 26.48 10.49
C LEU A 103 9.66 27.13 11.22
N SER A 104 10.85 26.54 11.15
CA SER A 104 12.07 27.09 11.74
C SER A 104 12.60 28.30 10.97
N GLY A 105 12.44 28.33 9.64
CA GLY A 105 12.74 29.50 8.82
C GLY A 105 11.85 30.70 9.17
N ASP A 106 10.55 30.46 9.35
CA ASP A 106 9.58 31.48 9.74
C ASP A 106 9.81 32.03 11.17
N GLN A 107 10.39 31.22 12.08
CA GLN A 107 10.75 31.66 13.43
C GLN A 107 12.02 32.50 13.52
N THR A 108 12.87 32.51 12.49
CA THR A 108 14.16 33.24 12.53
C THR A 108 14.02 34.69 12.01
N VAL A 109 12.84 35.07 11.51
CA VAL A 109 12.56 36.42 10.95
C VAL A 109 11.59 37.22 11.85
N GLY A 110 11.32 36.75 13.07
CA GLY A 110 10.48 37.42 14.07
C GLY A 110 11.26 38.15 15.15
#